data_AF-A0A969IN45-F1
#
_entry.id   AF-A0A969IN45-F1
#
_cell.length_a   1.000
_cell.length_b   1.000
_cell.length_c   1.000
_cell.angle_alpha   90.00
_cell.angle_beta   90.00
_cell.angle_gamma   90.00
#
_symmetry.space_group_name_H-M   'P 1'
#
loop_
_entity.id
_entity.type
_entity.pdbx_description
1 polymer ?
#
loop_
_entity_poly.entity_id
_entity_poly.type
_entity_poly.pdbx_seq_one_letter_code
_entity_poly.pdbx_strand_id
1 'polypeptide(L)'
;MPSQVTGASARVLPVPMKDMAKSMPEGRANMIALGIAGQLLGMAEDVWPALLAKRLEGRGQATIDGSLASLKAGYEAARGIGARLGAVPRTGTAGKRWLVSGNEAAALGAIRGGIRFAA
;
A
#
# COMPACT_ATOMS: atom_id res chain seq x y z
N MET A 1 -11.15 -22.48 0.25
CA MET A 1 -10.03 -21.87 1.02
C MET A 1 -9.07 -22.98 1.39
N PRO A 2 -7.74 -22.80 1.30
CA PRO A 2 -6.76 -23.79 1.74
C PRO A 2 -6.88 -24.10 3.24
N SER A 3 -6.60 -25.35 3.64
CA SER A 3 -6.79 -25.82 5.02
C SER A 3 -5.93 -25.08 6.06
N GLN A 4 -4.77 -24.54 5.64
CA GLN A 4 -3.91 -23.73 6.52
C GLN A 4 -4.56 -22.40 6.94
N VAL A 5 -5.47 -21.87 6.11
CA VAL A 5 -6.20 -20.62 6.39
C VAL A 5 -7.39 -20.87 7.31
N THR A 6 -8.03 -22.03 7.21
CA THR A 6 -9.16 -22.43 8.06
C THR A 6 -8.74 -22.95 9.43
N GLY A 7 -7.49 -23.45 9.57
CA GLY A 7 -6.94 -23.90 10.85
C GLY A 7 -6.51 -22.76 11.78
N ALA A 8 -6.18 -21.60 11.22
CA ALA A 8 -6.08 -20.37 11.99
C ALA A 8 -7.50 -19.84 12.25
N SER A 9 -7.84 -19.51 13.49
CA SER A 9 -9.10 -18.83 13.86
C SER A 9 -9.14 -17.39 13.34
N ALA A 10 -8.88 -17.20 12.05
CA ALA A 10 -8.77 -15.92 11.38
C ALA A 10 -10.16 -15.41 11.00
N ARG A 11 -10.37 -14.10 11.19
CA ARG A 11 -11.57 -13.44 10.70
C ARG A 11 -11.46 -13.27 9.18
N VAL A 12 -12.37 -13.87 8.44
CA VAL A 12 -12.47 -13.74 6.98
C VAL A 12 -13.53 -12.70 6.64
N LEU A 13 -13.17 -11.72 5.80
CA LEU A 13 -14.11 -10.76 5.25
C LEU A 13 -14.08 -10.82 3.72
N PRO A 14 -15.18 -11.24 3.07
CA PRO A 14 -15.27 -11.18 1.62
C PRO A 14 -15.47 -9.72 1.18
N VAL A 15 -14.59 -9.23 0.30
CA VAL A 15 -14.74 -7.92 -0.35
C VAL A 15 -14.64 -8.11 -1.87
N PRO A 16 -15.65 -7.71 -2.66
CA PRO A 16 -15.68 -7.90 -4.12
C PRO A 16 -14.81 -6.86 -4.84
N MET A 17 -13.51 -6.81 -4.53
CA MET A 17 -12.59 -5.77 -5.01
C MET A 17 -12.50 -5.67 -6.53
N LYS A 18 -12.65 -6.79 -7.25
CA LYS A 18 -12.64 -6.79 -8.72
C LYS A 18 -13.85 -6.07 -9.30
N ASP A 19 -15.03 -6.29 -8.73
CA ASP A 19 -16.27 -5.70 -9.24
C ASP A 19 -16.35 -4.22 -8.85
N MET A 20 -15.91 -3.88 -7.64
CA MET A 20 -15.71 -2.49 -7.22
C MET A 20 -14.77 -1.75 -8.18
N ALA A 21 -13.63 -2.35 -8.55
CA ALA A 21 -12.69 -1.73 -9.47
C ALA A 21 -13.31 -1.49 -10.86
N LYS A 22 -14.09 -2.46 -11.37
CA LYS A 22 -14.76 -2.34 -12.68
C LYS A 22 -15.81 -1.23 -12.72
N SER A 23 -16.45 -0.91 -11.59
CA SER A 23 -17.46 0.15 -11.53
C SER A 23 -16.88 1.56 -11.45
N MET A 24 -15.55 1.71 -11.43
CA MET A 24 -14.87 2.99 -11.28
C MET A 24 -14.01 3.31 -12.53
N PRO A 25 -14.02 4.56 -13.03
CA PRO A 25 -13.04 5.01 -14.01
C PRO A 25 -11.62 4.81 -13.48
N GLU A 26 -10.75 4.19 -14.27
CA GLU A 26 -9.37 3.85 -13.88
C GLU A 26 -9.28 3.09 -12.54
N GLY A 27 -10.30 2.31 -12.21
CA GLY A 27 -10.39 1.58 -10.95
C GLY A 27 -9.34 0.48 -10.81
N ARG A 28 -8.74 0.34 -9.63
CA ARG A 28 -7.64 -0.60 -9.36
C ARG A 28 -7.87 -1.41 -8.11
N ALA A 29 -8.03 -2.73 -8.27
CA ALA A 29 -8.29 -3.64 -7.16
C ALA A 29 -7.19 -3.63 -6.09
N ASN A 30 -5.92 -3.45 -6.47
CA ASN A 30 -4.81 -3.34 -5.51
C ASN A 30 -4.89 -2.04 -4.68
N MET A 31 -5.44 -0.96 -5.23
CA MET A 31 -5.66 0.29 -4.49
C MET A 31 -6.82 0.15 -3.50
N ILE A 32 -7.87 -0.58 -3.86
CA ILE A 32 -8.94 -0.96 -2.91
C ILE A 32 -8.35 -1.78 -1.77
N ALA A 33 -7.51 -2.79 -2.07
CA ALA A 33 -6.83 -3.58 -1.04
C ALA A 33 -5.94 -2.72 -0.12
N LEU A 34 -5.23 -1.74 -0.69
CA LEU A 34 -4.43 -0.78 0.07
C LEU A 34 -5.28 0.08 0.99
N GLY A 35 -6.45 0.54 0.53
CA GLY A 35 -7.41 1.29 1.35
C GLY A 35 -7.96 0.48 2.52
N ILE A 36 -8.32 -0.78 2.26
CA ILE A 36 -8.77 -1.72 3.31
C ILE A 36 -7.68 -1.89 4.37
N ALA A 37 -6.44 -2.16 3.93
CA ALA A 37 -5.30 -2.31 4.85
C ALA A 37 -5.05 -1.03 5.65
N GLY A 38 -5.09 0.14 4.99
CA GLY A 38 -4.91 1.43 5.65
C GLY A 38 -5.94 1.70 6.74
N GLN A 39 -7.22 1.45 6.46
CA GLN A 39 -8.31 1.59 7.43
C GLN A 39 -8.15 0.64 8.63
N LEU A 40 -7.82 -0.63 8.38
CA LEU A 40 -7.62 -1.64 9.44
C LEU A 40 -6.41 -1.35 10.33
N LEU A 41 -5.37 -0.73 9.75
CA LEU A 41 -4.14 -0.28 10.42
C LEU A 41 -4.27 1.11 11.07
N GLY A 42 -5.45 1.75 10.97
CA GLY A 42 -5.69 3.09 11.51
C GLY A 42 -4.81 4.17 10.88
N MET A 43 -4.40 4.00 9.62
CA MET A 43 -3.67 5.02 8.88
C MET A 43 -4.61 6.15 8.48
N ALA A 44 -4.13 7.38 8.51
CA ALA A 44 -4.93 8.53 8.11
C ALA A 44 -5.02 8.62 6.58
N GLU A 45 -6.20 8.94 6.05
CA GLU A 45 -6.44 9.02 4.60
C GLU A 45 -5.65 10.15 3.92
N ASP A 46 -5.25 11.17 4.67
CA ASP A 46 -4.50 12.34 4.19
C ASP A 46 -3.06 12.03 3.76
N VAL A 47 -2.51 10.87 4.14
CA VAL A 47 -1.12 10.51 3.79
C VAL A 47 -0.96 10.05 2.33
N TRP A 48 -2.05 9.68 1.66
CA TRP A 48 -2.00 9.00 0.36
C TRP A 48 -1.84 9.93 -0.84
N PRO A 49 -2.50 11.12 -0.94
CA PRO A 49 -2.43 11.96 -2.13
C PRO A 49 -1.00 12.29 -2.57
N ALA A 50 -0.16 12.80 -1.66
CA ALA A 50 1.22 13.13 -1.96
C ALA A 50 2.07 11.89 -2.30
N LEU A 51 1.84 10.77 -1.60
CA LEU A 51 2.57 9.52 -1.84
C LEU A 51 2.24 8.93 -3.21
N LEU A 52 0.96 8.90 -3.59
CA LEU A 52 0.50 8.37 -4.86
C LEU A 52 0.88 9.28 -6.03
N ALA A 53 0.77 10.60 -5.86
CA ALA A 53 1.25 11.55 -6.86
C ALA A 53 2.74 11.32 -7.19
N LYS A 54 3.56 11.13 -6.16
CA LYS A 54 4.98 10.82 -6.33
C LYS A 54 5.23 9.42 -6.92
N ARG A 55 4.53 8.39 -6.44
CA ARG A 55 4.74 7.00 -6.89
C ARG A 55 4.25 6.73 -8.32
N LEU A 56 3.24 7.47 -8.76
CA LEU A 56 2.60 7.32 -10.07
C LEU A 56 2.95 8.49 -11.00
N GLU A 57 4.03 9.21 -10.71
CA GLU A 57 4.54 10.26 -11.57
C GLU A 57 4.76 9.71 -12.99
N GLY A 58 4.33 10.47 -14.01
CA GLY A 58 4.39 10.06 -15.41
C GLY A 58 3.32 9.07 -15.88
N ARG A 59 2.39 8.61 -14.99
CA ARG A 59 1.28 7.70 -15.36
C ARG A 59 0.00 8.41 -15.82
N GLY A 60 -0.04 9.74 -15.78
CA GLY A 60 -1.19 10.58 -16.15
C GLY A 60 -2.18 10.82 -15.00
N GLN A 61 -2.86 11.98 -15.04
CA GLN A 61 -3.74 12.43 -13.94
C GLN A 61 -4.92 11.48 -13.69
N ALA A 62 -5.56 10.98 -14.75
CA ALA A 62 -6.67 10.02 -14.64
C ALA A 62 -6.28 8.75 -13.87
N THR A 63 -5.05 8.25 -14.05
CA THR A 63 -4.53 7.10 -13.31
C THR A 63 -4.38 7.40 -11.81
N ILE A 64 -3.93 8.61 -11.47
CA ILE A 64 -3.76 9.05 -10.07
C ILE A 64 -5.13 9.19 -9.41
N ASP A 65 -6.07 9.84 -10.09
CA ASP A 65 -7.43 10.05 -9.59
C ASP A 65 -8.18 8.72 -9.41
N GLY A 66 -8.09 7.80 -10.38
CA GLY A 66 -8.67 6.46 -10.27
C GLY A 66 -8.04 5.63 -9.14
N SER A 67 -6.74 5.80 -8.89
CA SER A 67 -6.05 5.15 -7.77
C SER A 67 -6.51 5.70 -6.41
N LEU A 68 -6.71 7.02 -6.30
CA LEU A 68 -7.23 7.67 -5.10
C LEU A 68 -8.69 7.29 -4.83
N ALA A 69 -9.54 7.28 -5.87
CA ALA A 69 -10.93 6.85 -5.76
C ALA A 69 -11.02 5.38 -5.31
N SER A 70 -10.19 4.51 -5.89
CA SER A 70 -10.10 3.10 -5.50
C SER A 70 -9.62 2.91 -4.07
N LEU A 71 -8.63 3.69 -3.63
CA LEU A 71 -8.15 3.68 -2.26
C LEU A 71 -9.26 4.09 -1.29
N LYS A 72 -9.98 5.18 -1.59
CA LYS A 72 -11.10 5.65 -0.77
C LYS A 72 -12.21 4.59 -0.67
N ALA A 73 -12.55 3.93 -1.78
CA ALA A 73 -13.52 2.83 -1.76
C ALA A 73 -13.08 1.68 -0.84
N GLY A 74 -11.78 1.40 -0.76
CA GLY A 74 -11.21 0.45 0.19
C GLY A 74 -11.36 0.87 1.66
N TYR A 75 -11.12 2.15 1.97
CA TYR A 75 -11.33 2.70 3.31
C TYR A 75 -12.79 2.58 3.75
N GLU A 76 -13.73 2.96 2.88
CA GLU A 76 -15.17 2.87 3.14
C GLU A 76 -15.62 1.43 3.36
N ALA A 77 -15.18 0.50 2.50
CA ALA A 77 -15.49 -0.94 2.63
C ALA A 77 -14.98 -1.53 3.97
N ALA A 78 -13.93 -0.94 4.54
CA ALA A 78 -13.33 -1.40 5.78
C ALA A 78 -13.81 -0.67 7.05
N ARG A 79 -14.55 0.44 6.93
CA ARG A 79 -14.93 1.31 8.07
C ARG A 79 -15.80 0.60 9.10
N GLY A 80 -16.66 -0.32 8.66
CA GLY A 80 -17.54 -1.13 9.52
C GLY A 80 -16.89 -2.40 10.08
N ILE A 81 -15.67 -2.72 9.68
CA ILE A 81 -14.95 -3.86 10.22
C ILE A 81 -14.48 -3.46 11.61
N GLY A 82 -15.20 -3.86 12.66
CA GLY A 82 -14.82 -3.62 14.07
C GLY A 82 -13.48 -4.26 14.51
N ALA A 83 -12.61 -4.64 13.57
CA ALA A 83 -11.23 -5.03 13.82
C ALA A 83 -10.33 -3.82 13.51
N ARG A 84 -9.69 -3.28 14.55
CA ARG A 84 -8.51 -2.43 14.37
C ARG A 84 -7.31 -3.28 14.75
N LEU A 85 -6.36 -3.42 13.84
CA LEU A 85 -5.12 -4.16 14.08
C LEU A 85 -4.12 -3.38 14.96
N GLY A 86 -4.54 -2.21 15.47
CA GLY A 86 -3.71 -1.23 16.15
C GLY A 86 -3.37 -0.09 15.20
N ALA A 87 -3.44 1.14 15.69
CA ALA A 87 -3.00 2.30 14.91
C ALA A 87 -1.48 2.24 14.76
N VAL A 88 -0.99 2.30 13.52
CA VAL A 88 0.44 2.52 13.29
C VAL A 88 0.78 3.89 13.89
N PRO A 89 1.66 3.98 14.91
CA PRO A 89 2.00 5.26 15.49
C PRO A 89 2.55 6.16 14.38
N ARG A 90 2.11 7.43 14.33
CA ARG A 90 2.82 8.46 13.57
C ARG A 90 4.14 8.69 14.31
N THR A 91 5.12 7.83 14.08
CA THR A 91 6.45 8.02 14.63
C THR A 91 7.03 9.26 13.94
N GLY A 92 7.00 10.39 14.62
CA GLY A 92 7.78 11.56 14.24
C GLY A 92 9.25 11.18 14.38
N THR A 93 9.84 10.63 13.33
CA THR A 93 11.28 10.37 13.38
C THR A 93 12.00 11.65 12.99
N ALA A 94 12.71 12.21 13.95
CA ALA A 94 13.79 13.15 13.66
C ALA A 94 14.82 12.44 12.76
N GLY A 95 14.96 12.85 11.50
CA GLY A 95 16.04 12.41 10.60
C GLY A 95 15.61 11.75 9.28
N LYS A 96 16.50 11.82 8.29
CA LYS A 96 16.34 11.14 6.98
C LYS A 96 16.48 9.63 7.18
N ARG A 97 15.50 8.86 6.72
CA ARG A 97 15.52 7.38 6.70
C ARG A 97 15.69 6.87 5.27
N TRP A 98 16.42 5.77 5.13
CA TRP A 98 16.59 5.09 3.85
C TRP A 98 15.66 3.88 3.79
N LEU A 99 14.94 3.74 2.67
CA LEU A 99 14.18 2.54 2.33
C LEU A 99 14.93 1.85 1.20
N VAL A 100 15.68 0.79 1.52
CA VAL A 100 16.55 0.08 0.58
C VAL A 100 16.48 -1.42 0.87
N SER A 101 16.53 -2.24 -0.17
CA SER A 101 16.64 -3.70 -0.12
C SER A 101 18.08 -4.17 0.12
N GLY A 102 18.27 -5.43 0.50
CA GLY A 102 19.63 -6.00 0.67
C GLY A 102 20.49 -5.87 -0.60
N ASN A 103 19.89 -6.09 -1.78
CA ASN A 103 20.59 -5.97 -3.05
C ASN A 103 21.02 -4.52 -3.34
N GLU A 104 20.14 -3.54 -3.08
CA GLU A 104 20.46 -2.12 -3.23
C GLU A 104 21.56 -1.69 -2.26
N ALA A 105 21.52 -2.18 -1.01
CA ALA A 105 22.56 -1.91 -0.01
C ALA A 105 23.92 -2.51 -0.42
N ALA A 106 23.93 -3.75 -0.92
CA ALA A 106 25.14 -4.42 -1.38
C ALA A 106 25.74 -3.70 -2.60
N ALA A 107 24.91 -3.35 -3.58
CA ALA A 107 25.33 -2.59 -4.75
C ALA A 107 25.89 -1.21 -4.37
N LEU A 108 25.22 -0.50 -3.46
CA LEU A 108 25.72 0.79 -2.94
C LEU A 108 27.06 0.61 -2.23
N GLY A 109 27.22 -0.45 -1.44
CA GLY A 109 28.48 -0.82 -0.78
C GLY A 109 29.60 -1.06 -1.80
N ALA A 110 29.34 -1.80 -2.87
CA ALA A 110 30.32 -2.05 -3.93
C ALA A 110 30.72 -0.76 -4.68
N ILE A 111 29.76 0.10 -5.00
CA ILE A 111 30.02 1.42 -5.60
C ILE A 111 30.90 2.27 -4.67
N ARG A 112 30.57 2.31 -3.38
CA ARG A 112 31.35 3.04 -2.36
C ARG A 112 32.73 2.42 -2.14
N GLY A 113 32.86 1.10 -2.29
CA GLY A 113 34.12 0.36 -2.23
C GLY A 113 34.98 0.48 -3.49
N GLY A 114 34.53 1.22 -4.50
CA GLY A 114 35.34 1.52 -5.67
C GLY A 114 35.26 0.48 -6.78
N ILE A 115 34.20 -0.33 -6.84
CA ILE A 115 33.97 -1.21 -8.01
C ILE A 115 34.00 -0.39 -9.31
N ARG A 116 34.60 -0.96 -10.36
CA ARG A 116 34.68 -0.35 -11.71
C ARG A 116 34.04 -1.21 -12.79
N PHE A 117 33.72 -2.46 -12.47
CA PHE A 117 33.13 -3.42 -13.37
C PHE A 117 32.30 -4.43 -12.57
N ALA A 118 31.09 -4.75 -13.06
CA ALA A 118 30.21 -5.80 -12.54
C ALA A 118 29.58 -6.52 -13.75
N ALA A 119 29.53 -7.85 -13.71
CA ALA A 119 29.01 -8.71 -14.77
C ALA A 119 28.12 -9.81 -14.19
#